data_AF-A0A2A3X3Y1-F1
#
_entry.id   AF-A0A2A3X3Y1-F1
#
_cell.length_a   1.000
_cell.length_b   1.000
_cell.length_c   1.000
_cell.angle_alpha   90.00
_cell.angle_beta   90.00
_cell.angle_gamma   90.00
#
_symmetry.space_group_name_H-M   'P 1'
#
loop_
_entity.id
_entity.type
_entity.pdbx_description
1 polymer ?
#
loop_
_entity_poly.entity_id
_entity_poly.type
_entity_poly.pdbx_seq_one_letter_code
_entity_poly.pdbx_strand_id
1 'polypeptide(L)'
;MSATELKTATHGGALSDQKVGIIKATELNDLTGTLTKEQVAGDFRGGTSRMGEAWDANQKIVEIVAEVARRHDATNAQVALAWLLHRAAQMGVSAVPIPGSRKPERALENLGAVDLRLDADDMTQLDSIRSLVEGSRNIVNNPTWISSGRE
;
A
#
# COMPACT_ATOMS: atom_id res chain seq x y z
N MET A 1 6.79 -15.19 5.18
CA MET A 1 6.13 -15.15 3.86
C MET A 1 4.70 -14.61 4.01
N SER A 2 4.03 -14.26 2.90
CA SER A 2 2.79 -13.47 2.74
C SER A 2 3.03 -11.95 2.65
N ALA A 3 3.64 -11.41 1.59
CA ALA A 3 3.25 -11.52 0.17
C ALA A 3 1.74 -11.30 -0.01
N THR A 4 1.36 -10.03 -0.12
CA THR A 4 0.09 -9.54 -0.65
C THR A 4 -0.44 -10.50 -1.71
N GLU A 5 -1.64 -11.05 -1.50
CA GLU A 5 -2.28 -11.99 -2.44
C GLU A 5 -2.29 -11.41 -3.86
N LEU A 6 -1.40 -11.93 -4.70
CA LEU A 6 -1.43 -11.79 -6.15
C LEU A 6 -2.61 -12.62 -6.66
N LYS A 7 -3.79 -12.01 -6.79
CA LYS A 7 -4.87 -12.63 -7.56
C LYS A 7 -4.56 -12.49 -9.05
N THR A 8 -4.02 -13.56 -9.63
CA THR A 8 -3.96 -13.74 -11.09
C THR A 8 -5.37 -14.06 -11.60
N ALA A 9 -6.01 -13.12 -12.30
CA ALA A 9 -7.27 -13.38 -12.98
C ALA A 9 -6.98 -13.91 -14.39
N THR A 10 -6.98 -15.23 -14.57
CA THR A 10 -6.88 -15.86 -15.89
C THR A 10 -8.26 -15.80 -16.57
N HIS A 11 -8.48 -14.85 -17.48
CA HIS A 11 -9.60 -14.92 -18.41
C HIS A 11 -9.12 -15.57 -19.71
N GLY A 12 -9.70 -16.73 -20.04
CA GLY A 12 -9.38 -17.48 -21.24
C GLY A 12 -9.75 -16.72 -22.50
N GLY A 13 -8.77 -16.56 -23.40
CA GLY A 13 -8.95 -15.95 -24.72
C GLY A 13 -7.71 -15.21 -25.20
N ALA A 14 -6.82 -15.92 -25.91
CA ALA A 14 -5.84 -15.38 -26.86
C ALA A 14 -4.80 -14.31 -26.42
N LEU A 15 -4.42 -14.24 -25.14
CA LEU A 15 -3.27 -13.44 -24.65
C LEU A 15 -2.46 -14.18 -23.55
N SER A 16 -2.09 -15.44 -23.78
CA SER A 16 -1.61 -16.36 -22.73
C SER A 16 -0.20 -16.10 -22.15
N ASP A 17 0.56 -15.13 -22.65
CA ASP A 17 1.98 -14.97 -22.27
C ASP A 17 2.32 -13.71 -21.44
N GLN A 18 1.32 -12.88 -21.08
CA GLN A 18 1.55 -11.75 -20.17
C GLN A 18 0.76 -11.91 -18.88
N LYS A 19 1.45 -12.29 -17.79
CA LYS A 19 0.89 -12.28 -16.43
C LYS A 19 0.73 -10.83 -15.95
N VAL A 20 -0.39 -10.21 -16.28
CA VAL A 20 -0.78 -8.90 -15.74
C VAL A 20 -1.57 -9.12 -14.44
N GLY A 21 -0.98 -8.71 -13.31
CA GLY A 21 -1.64 -8.64 -12.01
C GLY A 21 -2.24 -7.25 -11.77
N ILE A 22 -3.48 -7.19 -11.31
CA ILE A 22 -4.09 -5.93 -10.89
C ILE A 22 -3.89 -5.80 -9.38
N ILE A 23 -3.26 -4.70 -8.93
CA ILE A 23 -3.05 -4.45 -7.51
C ILE A 23 -3.93 -3.30 -7.06
N LYS A 24 -4.94 -3.63 -6.25
CA LYS A 24 -5.80 -2.63 -5.63
C LYS A 24 -5.04 -1.97 -4.49
N ALA A 25 -4.56 -0.75 -4.71
CA ALA A 25 -3.87 0.05 -3.69
C ALA A 25 -4.90 0.85 -2.86
N THR A 26 -5.88 0.15 -2.28
CA THR A 26 -6.98 0.80 -1.53
C THR A 26 -6.49 1.55 -0.28
N GLU A 27 -5.33 1.17 0.26
CA GLU A 27 -4.82 1.60 1.56
C GLU A 27 -3.74 2.69 1.47
N LEU A 28 -3.60 3.36 0.31
CA LEU A 28 -2.66 4.49 0.19
C LEU A 28 -2.93 5.56 1.25
N ASN A 29 -4.20 5.80 1.61
CA ASN A 29 -4.57 6.79 2.61
C ASN A 29 -3.90 6.55 3.98
N ASP A 30 -3.81 5.31 4.45
CA ASP A 30 -3.20 4.97 5.74
C ASP A 30 -1.71 5.31 5.79
N LEU A 31 -1.03 5.20 4.64
CA LEU A 31 0.41 5.43 4.50
C LEU A 31 0.75 6.86 4.06
N THR A 32 -0.25 7.67 3.69
CA THR A 32 -0.03 9.04 3.21
C THR A 32 0.32 10.03 4.31
N GLY A 33 0.12 9.69 5.59
CA GLY A 33 0.34 10.60 6.73
C GLY A 33 -0.63 11.79 6.79
N THR A 34 -1.73 11.74 6.04
CA THR A 34 -2.69 12.85 5.95
C THR A 34 -3.77 12.83 7.04
N LEU A 35 -3.78 11.80 7.89
CA LEU A 35 -4.79 11.57 8.93
C LEU A 35 -4.22 11.94 10.30
N THR A 36 -5.03 12.59 11.14
CA THR A 36 -4.70 12.80 12.55
C THR A 36 -5.32 11.73 13.44
N LYS A 37 -4.75 11.53 14.63
CA LYS A 37 -5.25 10.57 15.61
C LYS A 37 -6.69 10.87 16.01
N GLU A 38 -7.05 12.15 16.10
CA GLU A 38 -8.39 12.62 16.44
C GLU A 38 -9.40 12.28 15.34
N GLN A 39 -9.02 12.45 14.07
CA GLN A 39 -9.88 12.09 12.94
C GLN A 39 -10.13 10.58 12.88
N VAL A 40 -9.09 9.78 13.19
CA VAL A 40 -9.21 8.32 13.22
C VAL A 40 -10.04 7.85 14.42
N ALA A 41 -9.83 8.44 15.60
CA ALA A 41 -10.65 8.15 16.77
C ALA A 41 -12.12 8.58 16.60
N GLY A 42 -12.39 9.57 15.74
CA GLY A 42 -13.73 10.08 15.45
C GLY A 42 -14.54 9.27 14.45
N ASP A 43 -13.99 8.24 13.82
CA ASP A 43 -14.71 7.39 12.87
C ASP A 43 -14.45 5.89 13.05
N PHE A 44 -14.95 5.06 12.13
CA PHE A 44 -14.89 3.60 12.22
C PHE A 44 -13.45 3.06 12.32
N ARG A 45 -12.44 3.80 11.85
CA ARG A 45 -11.04 3.36 11.84
C ARG A 45 -10.44 3.29 13.24
N GLY A 46 -10.90 4.14 14.16
CA GLY A 46 -10.50 4.10 15.57
C GLY A 46 -10.87 2.80 16.28
N GLY A 47 -11.85 2.06 15.76
CA GLY A 47 -12.21 0.73 16.26
C GLY A 47 -11.41 -0.43 15.65
N THR A 48 -10.46 -0.14 14.74
CA THR A 48 -9.67 -1.18 14.07
C THR A 48 -8.33 -1.41 14.76
N SER A 49 -7.81 -2.64 14.71
CA SER A 49 -6.54 -2.97 15.34
C SER A 49 -5.37 -2.18 14.74
N ARG A 50 -5.32 -2.00 13.41
CA ARG A 50 -4.22 -1.32 12.73
C ARG A 50 -4.21 0.20 12.88
N MET A 51 -5.38 0.85 12.80
CA MET A 51 -5.47 2.32 12.84
C MET A 51 -5.92 2.88 14.19
N GLY A 52 -6.61 2.09 15.02
CA GLY A 52 -6.98 2.50 16.37
C GLY A 52 -5.90 2.09 17.37
N GLU A 53 -5.90 0.80 17.72
CA GLU A 53 -5.04 0.24 18.78
C GLU A 53 -3.55 0.45 18.48
N ALA A 54 -3.12 0.16 17.26
CA ALA A 54 -1.72 0.24 16.84
C ALA A 54 -1.33 1.58 16.18
N TRP A 55 -2.13 2.64 16.34
CA TRP A 55 -1.89 3.94 15.69
C TRP A 55 -0.45 4.44 15.91
N ASP A 56 -0.03 4.51 17.19
CA ASP A 56 1.26 5.09 17.58
C ASP A 56 2.43 4.23 17.08
N ALA A 57 2.29 2.89 17.12
CA ALA A 57 3.29 1.98 16.59
C ALA A 57 3.47 2.14 15.08
N ASN A 58 2.37 2.30 14.35
CA ASN A 58 2.36 2.45 12.91
C ASN A 58 2.75 3.86 12.42
N GLN A 59 2.82 4.88 13.27
CA GLN A 59 3.33 6.21 12.86
C GLN A 59 4.78 6.16 12.39
N LYS A 60 5.61 5.30 13.00
CA LYS A 60 7.00 5.09 12.57
C LYS A 60 7.12 4.67 11.11
N ILE A 61 6.12 3.96 10.61
CA ILE A 61 6.06 3.55 9.20
C ILE A 61 5.86 4.76 8.31
N VAL A 62 4.92 5.64 8.68
CA VAL A 62 4.62 6.88 7.96
C VAL A 62 5.86 7.78 7.93
N GLU A 63 6.59 7.87 9.06
CA GLU A 63 7.84 8.63 9.14
C GLU A 63 8.91 8.10 8.18
N ILE A 64 9.09 6.77 8.10
CA ILE A 64 10.03 6.16 7.14
C ILE A 64 9.65 6.50 5.70
N VAL A 65 8.37 6.36 5.34
CA VAL A 65 7.90 6.71 3.98
C VAL A 65 8.10 8.20 3.71
N ALA A 66 7.83 9.06 4.69
CA ALA A 66 8.02 10.49 4.58
C ALA A 66 9.50 10.88 4.40
N GLU A 67 10.42 10.18 5.05
CA GLU A 67 11.86 10.39 4.86
C GLU A 67 12.27 10.15 3.42
N VAL A 68 11.86 9.01 2.85
CA VAL A 68 12.11 8.69 1.44
C VAL A 68 11.46 9.73 0.54
N ALA A 69 10.21 10.10 0.81
CA ALA A 69 9.47 11.09 0.03
C ALA A 69 10.21 12.43 -0.05
N ARG A 70 10.76 12.91 1.08
CA ARG A 70 11.56 14.14 1.13
C ARG A 70 12.84 14.04 0.31
N ARG A 71 13.52 12.89 0.30
CA ARG A 71 14.76 12.69 -0.50
C ARG A 71 14.52 12.79 -2.00
N HIS A 72 13.31 12.48 -2.45
CA HIS A 72 12.92 12.46 -3.86
C HIS A 72 12.01 13.62 -4.30
N ASP A 73 11.76 14.60 -3.42
CA ASP A 73 10.78 15.68 -3.66
C ASP A 73 9.40 15.13 -4.12
N ALA A 74 9.00 14.02 -3.49
CA ALA A 74 7.81 13.27 -3.83
C ALA A 74 6.81 13.27 -2.67
N THR A 75 5.58 12.84 -2.95
CA THR A 75 4.59 12.59 -1.90
C THR A 75 4.72 11.17 -1.36
N ASN A 76 4.27 10.95 -0.11
CA ASN A 76 4.22 9.61 0.49
C ASN A 76 3.44 8.62 -0.39
N ALA A 77 2.37 9.09 -1.04
CA ALA A 77 1.57 8.28 -1.96
C ALA A 77 2.37 7.85 -3.19
N GLN A 78 3.16 8.77 -3.76
CA GLN A 78 4.03 8.46 -4.90
C GLN A 78 5.11 7.45 -4.51
N VAL A 79 5.74 7.60 -3.34
CA VAL A 79 6.74 6.63 -2.84
C VAL A 79 6.14 5.24 -2.67
N ALA A 80 4.97 5.14 -2.02
CA ALA A 80 4.32 3.85 -1.79
C ALA A 80 3.92 3.16 -3.11
N LEU A 81 3.44 3.94 -4.10
CA LEU A 81 3.12 3.44 -5.43
C LEU A 81 4.38 3.02 -6.21
N ALA A 82 5.44 3.82 -6.17
CA ALA A 82 6.71 3.52 -6.83
C ALA A 82 7.36 2.26 -6.27
N TRP A 83 7.35 2.08 -4.94
CA TRP A 83 7.82 0.86 -4.30
C TRP A 83 7.04 -0.37 -4.78
N LEU A 84 5.71 -0.27 -4.85
CA LEU A 84 4.87 -1.37 -5.32
C LEU A 84 5.18 -1.76 -6.77
N LEU A 85 5.33 -0.76 -7.65
CA LEU A 85 5.72 -0.95 -9.05
C LEU A 85 7.09 -1.60 -9.17
N HIS A 86 8.06 -1.14 -8.37
CA HIS A 86 9.42 -1.70 -8.34
C HIS A 86 9.43 -3.16 -7.89
N ARG A 87 8.69 -3.50 -6.82
CA ARG A 87 8.53 -4.89 -6.34
C ARG A 87 7.87 -5.78 -7.40
N ALA A 88 6.86 -5.28 -8.09
CA ALA A 88 6.20 -6.03 -9.17
C ALA A 88 7.17 -6.32 -10.32
N ALA A 89 7.95 -5.32 -10.74
CA ALA A 89 9.00 -5.47 -11.75
C ALA A 89 10.07 -6.51 -11.33
N GLN A 90 10.54 -6.45 -10.08
CA GLN A 90 11.49 -7.44 -9.53
C GLN A 90 10.93 -8.88 -9.54
N MET A 91 9.62 -9.04 -9.33
CA MET A 91 8.95 -10.34 -9.37
C MET A 91 8.58 -10.78 -10.80
N GLY A 92 8.87 -9.97 -11.82
CA GLY A 92 8.47 -10.25 -13.21
C GLY A 92 6.95 -10.23 -13.42
N VAL A 93 6.22 -9.51 -12.58
CA VAL A 93 4.76 -9.35 -12.67
C VAL A 93 4.46 -7.98 -13.26
N SER A 94 3.66 -7.95 -14.34
CA SER A 94 3.12 -6.69 -14.83
C SER A 94 2.04 -6.23 -13.86
N ALA A 95 2.29 -5.18 -13.08
CA ALA A 95 1.32 -4.66 -12.12
C ALA A 95 0.78 -3.30 -12.54
N VAL A 96 -0.54 -3.13 -12.46
CA VAL A 96 -1.18 -1.82 -12.56
C VAL A 96 -1.80 -1.46 -11.21
N PRO A 97 -1.22 -0.50 -10.47
CA PRO A 97 -1.80 0.02 -9.25
C PRO A 97 -3.09 0.78 -9.60
N ILE A 98 -4.17 0.50 -8.88
CA ILE A 98 -5.41 1.27 -8.97
C ILE A 98 -5.56 2.07 -7.67
N PRO A 99 -4.98 3.28 -7.58
CA PRO A 99 -5.16 4.13 -6.40
C PRO A 99 -6.61 4.64 -6.36
N GLY A 100 -7.29 4.37 -5.25
CA GLY A 100 -8.61 4.95 -5.02
C GLY A 100 -8.49 6.44 -4.73
N SER A 101 -9.08 7.29 -5.55
CA SER A 101 -9.19 8.72 -5.27
C SER A 101 -10.60 9.22 -5.54
N ARG A 102 -11.12 10.07 -4.65
CA ARG A 102 -12.38 10.82 -4.86
C ARG A 102 -12.16 12.18 -5.51
N LYS A 103 -10.89 12.57 -5.74
CA LYS A 103 -10.47 13.87 -6.28
C LYS A 103 -9.57 13.67 -7.50
N PRO A 104 -9.89 14.25 -8.67
CA PRO A 104 -9.06 14.12 -9.87
C PRO A 104 -7.61 14.57 -9.66
N GLU A 105 -7.38 15.62 -8.87
CA GLU A 105 -6.05 16.21 -8.66
C GLU A 105 -5.11 15.22 -7.94
N ARG A 106 -5.64 14.47 -6.97
CA ARG A 106 -4.92 13.40 -6.26
C ARG A 106 -4.58 12.24 -7.20
N ALA A 107 -5.45 11.92 -8.16
CA ALA A 107 -5.18 10.89 -9.14
C ALA A 107 -4.03 11.30 -10.07
N LEU A 108 -4.02 12.57 -10.52
CA LEU A 108 -2.95 13.13 -11.35
C LEU A 108 -1.61 13.21 -10.59
N GLU A 109 -1.61 13.67 -9.35
CA GLU A 109 -0.41 13.68 -8.50
C GLU A 109 0.20 12.27 -8.35
N ASN A 110 -0.64 11.26 -8.12
CA ASN A 110 -0.18 9.88 -7.99
C ASN A 110 0.48 9.31 -9.27
N LEU A 111 0.22 9.88 -10.45
CA LEU A 111 0.88 9.45 -11.69
C LEU A 111 2.40 9.68 -11.64
N GLY A 112 2.87 10.67 -10.88
CA GLY A 112 4.29 10.93 -10.69
C GLY A 112 5.06 9.75 -10.06
N ALA A 113 4.35 8.78 -9.47
CA ALA A 113 4.96 7.54 -8.96
C ALA A 113 5.64 6.70 -10.06
N VAL A 114 5.18 6.80 -11.31
CA VAL A 114 5.70 6.00 -12.43
C VAL A 114 7.12 6.43 -12.81
N ASP A 115 7.43 7.72 -12.64
CA ASP A 115 8.73 8.29 -12.98
C ASP A 115 9.72 8.27 -11.80
N LEU A 116 9.23 7.93 -10.60
CA LEU A 116 10.04 7.93 -9.38
C LEU A 116 11.00 6.74 -9.36
N ARG A 117 12.29 7.04 -9.23
CA ARG A 117 13.36 6.03 -9.14
C ARG A 117 13.86 5.91 -7.72
N LEU A 118 13.38 4.90 -7.02
CA LEU A 118 13.88 4.50 -5.71
C LEU A 118 15.22 3.78 -5.86
N ASP A 119 16.21 4.21 -5.09
CA ASP A 119 17.54 3.60 -5.03
C ASP A 119 17.56 2.35 -4.13
N ALA A 120 18.73 1.71 -4.02
CA ALA A 120 18.86 0.48 -3.25
C ALA A 120 18.64 0.69 -1.74
N ASP A 121 19.00 1.87 -1.21
CA ASP A 121 18.84 2.20 0.19
C ASP A 121 17.36 2.50 0.49
N ASP A 122 16.67 3.22 -0.40
CA ASP A 122 15.22 3.40 -0.36
C ASP A 122 14.49 2.08 -0.30
N MET A 123 14.79 1.18 -1.24
CA MET A 123 14.12 -0.10 -1.35
C MET A 123 14.36 -0.94 -0.10
N THR A 124 15.59 -0.94 0.42
CA THR A 124 15.93 -1.63 1.67
C THR A 124 15.15 -1.05 2.85
N GLN A 125 15.09 0.28 2.95
CA GLN A 125 14.40 0.98 4.03
C GLN A 125 12.88 0.71 3.97
N LEU A 126 12.28 0.81 2.79
CA LEU A 126 10.86 0.57 2.57
C LEU A 126 10.47 -0.91 2.75
N ASP A 127 11.34 -1.85 2.36
CA ASP A 127 11.11 -3.27 2.60
C ASP A 127 11.09 -3.62 4.10
N SER A 128 11.86 -2.89 4.92
CA SER A 128 11.91 -3.08 6.38
C SER A 128 10.61 -2.73 7.10
N ILE A 129 9.75 -1.89 6.49
CA ILE A 129 8.47 -1.46 7.06
C ILE A 129 7.58 -2.66 7.38
N ARG A 130 7.62 -3.73 6.58
CA ARG A 130 6.73 -4.89 6.75
C ARG A 130 6.82 -5.52 8.14
N SER A 131 8.01 -5.53 8.75
CA SER A 131 8.19 -6.07 10.12
C SER A 131 7.72 -5.13 11.22
N LEU A 132 7.42 -3.87 10.90
CA LEU A 132 6.98 -2.85 11.85
C LEU A 132 5.45 -2.70 11.90
N VAL A 133 4.72 -3.30 10.96
CA VAL A 133 3.25 -3.20 10.90
C VAL A 133 2.64 -3.96 12.06
N GLU A 134 1.92 -3.23 12.90
CA GLU A 134 1.12 -3.78 13.98
C GLU A 134 -0.38 -3.71 13.66
N GLY A 135 -1.13 -4.73 14.10
CA GLY A 135 -2.57 -4.84 13.90
C GLY A 135 -3.00 -5.43 12.56
N SER A 136 -4.19 -6.03 12.54
CA SER A 136 -4.78 -6.66 11.35
C SER A 136 -5.28 -5.62 10.36
N ARG A 137 -5.18 -5.91 9.05
CA ARG A 137 -5.81 -5.13 7.98
C ARG A 137 -7.34 -5.28 7.96
N ASN A 138 -7.88 -6.27 8.67
CA ASN A 138 -9.31 -6.51 8.69
C ASN A 138 -10.00 -5.59 9.70
N ILE A 139 -11.14 -5.01 9.29
CA ILE A 139 -11.98 -4.16 10.16
C ILE A 139 -12.56 -4.98 11.32
N VAL A 140 -12.65 -6.30 11.17
CA VAL A 140 -13.09 -7.23 12.21
C VAL A 140 -11.99 -8.23 12.55
N ASN A 141 -11.86 -8.56 13.83
CA ASN A 141 -10.79 -9.42 14.35
C ASN A 141 -10.91 -10.89 13.89
N ASN A 142 -12.11 -11.36 13.53
CA ASN A 142 -12.34 -12.71 13.02
C ASN A 142 -13.24 -12.68 11.77
N PRO A 143 -12.69 -12.38 10.59
CA PRO A 143 -13.47 -12.29 9.37
C PRO A 143 -13.70 -13.67 8.76
N THR A 144 -14.59 -14.47 9.36
CA THR A 144 -15.03 -15.78 8.82
C THR A 144 -15.61 -15.70 7.41
N TRP A 145 -16.03 -14.50 6.97
CA TRP A 145 -16.63 -14.24 5.66
C TRP A 145 -15.65 -13.69 4.61
N ILE A 146 -14.46 -13.23 5.00
CA ILE A 146 -13.41 -12.76 4.08
C ILE A 146 -12.50 -13.96 3.75
N SER A 147 -11.84 -13.95 2.58
CA SER A 147 -10.88 -15.00 2.21
C SER A 147 -9.82 -15.28 3.29
N SER A 148 -9.49 -14.29 4.11
CA SER A 148 -8.56 -14.42 5.25
C SER A 148 -9.01 -15.37 6.36
N GLY A 149 -10.29 -15.76 6.44
CA GLY A 149 -10.81 -16.72 7.42
C GLY A 149 -10.95 -18.17 6.89
N ARG A 150 -10.47 -18.44 5.66
CA ARG A 150 -10.55 -19.75 5.00
C ARG A 150 -9.17 -20.41 4.77
N GLU A 151 -8.14 -19.93 5.46
CA GLU A 151 -6.81 -20.54 5.51
C GLU A 151 -6.54 -21.14 6.88
#